data_AF-A0A2M8UZ43-F1
#
_entry.id   AF-A0A2M8UZ43-F1
#
_cell.length_a   1.000
_cell.length_b   1.000
_cell.length_c   1.000
_cell.angle_alpha   90.00
_cell.angle_beta   90.00
_cell.angle_gamma   90.00
#
_symmetry.space_group_name_H-M   'P 1'
#
loop_
_entity.id
_entity.type
_entity.pdbx_description
1 polymer ?
#
loop_
_entity_poly.entity_id
_entity_poly.type
_entity_poly.pdbx_seq_one_letter_code
_entity_poly.pdbx_strand_id
1 'polypeptide(L)'
;MADNSTRSASIVADLRALTGGNTTQSRQLKTLEPRGALAAQRGRADYQEPAAASTGGGIASPLTETSRETWDTQYLYSSDGVYVMELKPIKSVTFEDANNAEAQFRYLEPSDD
;
A
#
# COMPACT_ATOMS: atom_id res chain seq x y z
N MET A 1 -75.85 -12.96 7.99
CA MET A 1 -76.00 -14.39 8.32
C MET A 1 -75.42 -15.17 7.16
N ALA A 2 -74.10 -15.37 7.16
CA ALA A 2 -73.34 -15.90 6.02
C ALA A 2 -72.28 -16.90 6.49
N ASP A 3 -72.12 -17.96 5.70
CA ASP A 3 -70.91 -18.78 5.56
C ASP A 3 -70.44 -19.64 6.74
N ASN A 4 -71.25 -20.65 7.10
CA ASN A 4 -70.71 -21.85 7.79
C ASN A 4 -70.37 -22.99 6.80
N SER A 5 -71.14 -23.14 5.71
CA SER A 5 -70.95 -24.20 4.70
C SER A 5 -69.65 -24.02 3.88
N THR A 6 -69.30 -22.78 3.56
CA THR A 6 -68.09 -22.45 2.78
C THR A 6 -66.82 -22.71 3.60
N ARG A 7 -66.88 -22.52 4.93
CA ARG A 7 -65.77 -22.78 5.85
C ARG A 7 -65.51 -24.26 6.07
N SER A 8 -66.56 -25.09 6.12
CA SER A 8 -66.37 -26.55 6.24
C SER A 8 -65.79 -27.15 4.97
N ALA A 9 -66.20 -26.65 3.79
CA ALA A 9 -65.62 -27.07 2.52
C ALA A 9 -64.12 -26.74 2.39
N SER A 10 -63.69 -25.56 2.86
CA SER A 10 -62.27 -25.19 2.85
C SER A 10 -61.44 -26.04 3.82
N ILE A 11 -61.97 -26.34 5.02
CA ILE A 11 -61.29 -27.21 6.00
C ILE A 11 -61.11 -28.64 5.46
N VAL A 12 -62.13 -29.17 4.79
CA VAL A 12 -62.06 -30.51 4.18
C VAL A 12 -61.06 -30.53 3.02
N ALA A 13 -61.00 -29.47 2.21
CA ALA A 13 -60.01 -29.34 1.14
C ALA A 13 -58.58 -29.29 1.70
N ASP A 14 -58.35 -28.52 2.77
CA ASP A 14 -57.05 -28.43 3.45
C ASP A 14 -56.64 -29.77 4.08
N LEU A 15 -57.56 -30.45 4.76
CA LEU A 15 -57.28 -31.79 5.32
C LEU A 15 -56.91 -32.79 4.23
N ARG A 16 -57.57 -32.74 3.06
CA ARG A 16 -57.26 -33.62 1.93
C ARG A 16 -55.90 -33.31 1.30
N ALA A 17 -55.48 -32.04 1.32
CA ALA A 17 -54.15 -31.62 0.89
C ALA A 17 -53.07 -32.10 1.88
N LEU A 18 -53.32 -31.99 3.18
CA LEU A 18 -52.39 -32.42 4.24
C LEU A 18 -52.25 -33.94 4.35
N THR A 19 -53.34 -34.69 4.16
CA THR A 19 -53.36 -36.16 4.25
C THR A 19 -52.82 -36.86 2.99
N GLY A 20 -52.24 -36.11 2.05
CA GLY A 20 -51.59 -36.65 0.85
C GLY A 20 -52.56 -37.14 -0.24
N GLY A 21 -53.85 -36.82 -0.12
CA GLY A 21 -54.89 -37.21 -1.09
C GLY A 21 -54.88 -36.40 -2.39
N ASN A 22 -54.04 -35.37 -2.49
CA ASN A 22 -53.78 -34.67 -3.74
C ASN A 22 -52.35 -35.01 -4.19
N THR A 23 -52.24 -35.98 -5.10
CA THR A 23 -51.02 -36.16 -5.88
C THR A 23 -50.91 -35.01 -6.89
N THR A 24 -50.69 -33.78 -6.40
CA THR A 24 -50.11 -32.73 -7.23
C THR A 24 -48.72 -33.22 -7.55
N GLN A 25 -48.63 -33.93 -8.68
CA GLN A 25 -47.40 -34.34 -9.32
C GLN A 25 -46.43 -33.16 -9.20
N SER A 26 -45.40 -33.32 -8.36
CA SER A 26 -44.40 -32.28 -8.20
C SER A 26 -43.87 -31.98 -9.58
N ARG A 27 -44.00 -30.73 -10.01
CA ARG A 27 -43.58 -30.31 -11.35
C ARG A 27 -42.12 -30.70 -11.52
N GLN A 28 -41.86 -31.72 -12.33
CA GLN A 28 -40.49 -32.19 -12.54
C GLN A 28 -39.68 -31.06 -13.16
N LEU A 29 -38.48 -30.85 -12.61
CA LEU A 29 -37.51 -29.91 -13.14
C LEU A 29 -37.16 -30.34 -14.57
N LYS A 30 -37.10 -29.38 -15.49
CA LYS A 30 -36.60 -29.65 -16.84
C LYS A 30 -35.13 -29.99 -16.74
N THR A 31 -34.73 -31.15 -17.25
CA THR A 31 -33.32 -31.49 -17.39
C THR A 31 -32.71 -30.57 -18.44
N LEU A 32 -31.63 -29.86 -18.09
CA LEU A 32 -30.85 -29.05 -19.02
C LEU A 32 -29.67 -29.88 -19.51
N GLU A 33 -29.38 -29.79 -20.81
CA GLU A 33 -28.21 -30.43 -21.39
C GLU A 33 -26.92 -29.83 -20.78
N PRO A 34 -25.93 -30.67 -20.44
CA PRO A 34 -24.67 -30.20 -19.89
C PRO A 34 -23.96 -29.32 -20.93
N ARG A 35 -23.60 -28.09 -20.52
CA ARG A 35 -22.75 -27.22 -21.33
C ARG A 35 -21.38 -27.89 -21.41
N GLY A 36 -21.01 -28.35 -22.61
CA GLY A 36 -19.76 -29.07 -22.85
C GLY A 36 -18.52 -28.36 -22.30
N ALA A 37 -17.43 -29.11 -22.15
CA ALA A 37 -16.19 -28.59 -21.59
C ALA A 37 -15.66 -27.40 -22.41
N LEU A 38 -15.42 -26.27 -21.74
CA LEU A 38 -14.71 -25.14 -22.33
C LEU A 38 -13.27 -25.58 -22.64
N ALA A 39 -12.80 -25.23 -23.84
CA ALA A 39 -11.44 -25.54 -24.24
C ALA A 39 -10.44 -24.86 -23.30
N ALA A 40 -9.36 -25.57 -22.93
CA ALA A 40 -8.31 -25.02 -22.09
C ALA A 40 -7.61 -23.86 -22.81
N GLN A 41 -7.69 -22.66 -22.25
CA GLN A 41 -6.99 -21.48 -22.75
C GLN A 41 -5.68 -21.30 -22.00
N ARG A 42 -4.57 -21.13 -22.72
CA ARG A 42 -3.27 -20.79 -22.12
C ARG A 42 -3.18 -19.27 -22.02
N GLY A 43 -3.09 -18.75 -20.81
CA GLY A 43 -2.71 -17.35 -20.58
C GLY A 43 -1.20 -17.20 -20.81
N ARG A 44 -0.80 -16.20 -21.61
CA ARG A 44 0.56 -15.65 -21.58
C ARG A 44 0.47 -14.21 -21.11
N ALA A 45 1.35 -13.84 -20.19
CA ALA A 45 1.64 -12.46 -19.85
C ALA A 45 3.08 -12.21 -20.29
N ASP A 46 3.29 -11.11 -21.00
CA ASP A 46 4.64 -10.64 -21.29
C ASP A 46 5.26 -10.12 -20.00
N TYR A 47 6.48 -10.56 -19.71
CA TYR A 47 7.22 -10.06 -18.55
C TYR A 47 7.60 -8.60 -18.80
N GLN A 48 7.11 -7.70 -17.94
CA GLN A 48 7.61 -6.33 -17.88
C GLN A 48 8.70 -6.27 -16.81
N GLU A 49 9.93 -6.08 -17.24
CA GLU A 49 11.04 -5.82 -16.33
C GLU A 49 10.76 -4.52 -15.56
N PRO A 50 10.86 -4.52 -14.22
CA PRO A 50 10.79 -3.29 -13.46
C PRO A 50 11.85 -2.31 -13.96
N ALA A 51 11.51 -1.03 -14.09
CA ALA A 51 12.50 -0.01 -14.43
C ALA A 51 13.69 -0.14 -13.46
N ALA A 52 14.89 -0.35 -13.99
CA ALA A 52 16.10 -0.40 -13.17
C ALA A 52 16.12 0.87 -12.30
N ALA A 53 16.05 0.69 -10.99
CA ALA A 53 16.25 1.80 -10.08
C ALA A 53 17.70 2.28 -10.29
N SER A 54 17.89 3.36 -11.06
CA SER A 54 19.18 4.01 -11.19
C SER A 54 19.51 4.80 -9.92
N THR A 55 19.53 4.12 -8.78
CA THR A 55 19.94 4.69 -7.49
C THR A 55 21.36 4.26 -7.10
N GLY A 56 22.13 3.72 -8.04
CA GLY A 56 23.53 3.34 -7.86
C GLY A 56 24.51 4.31 -8.53
N GLY A 57 24.35 5.61 -8.32
CA GLY A 57 25.37 6.61 -8.68
C GLY A 57 26.29 6.83 -7.49
N GLY A 58 27.46 6.18 -7.49
CA GLY A 58 28.50 6.47 -6.50
C GLY A 58 29.15 7.83 -6.75
N ILE A 59 29.70 8.43 -5.71
CA ILE A 59 30.52 9.65 -5.82
C ILE A 59 31.90 9.25 -6.38
N ALA A 60 32.34 9.88 -7.48
CA ALA A 60 33.63 9.57 -8.08
C ALA A 60 34.77 10.30 -7.37
N SER A 61 35.72 9.56 -6.79
CA SER A 61 36.93 10.16 -6.19
C SER A 61 37.97 10.53 -7.26
N PRO A 62 38.78 11.58 -7.09
CA PRO A 62 38.87 12.45 -5.91
C PRO A 62 37.76 13.49 -5.82
N LEU A 63 37.51 13.99 -4.61
CA LEU A 63 36.62 15.12 -4.34
C LEU A 63 37.44 16.39 -4.15
N THR A 64 37.06 17.46 -4.84
CA THR A 64 37.66 18.80 -4.68
C THR A 64 36.65 19.71 -4.00
N GLU A 65 37.02 20.32 -2.87
CA GLU A 65 36.14 21.26 -2.17
C GLU A 65 35.98 22.55 -2.97
N THR A 66 34.74 22.94 -3.25
CA THR A 66 34.42 24.16 -4.01
C THR A 66 33.92 25.29 -3.10
N SER A 67 33.16 24.96 -2.05
CA SER A 67 32.66 25.97 -1.11
C SER A 67 32.36 25.39 0.27
N ARG A 68 32.45 26.24 1.30
CA ARG A 68 32.04 25.94 2.67
C ARG A 68 31.21 27.06 3.28
N GLU A 69 30.19 26.69 4.04
CA GLU A 69 29.36 27.58 4.85
C GLU A 69 29.48 27.18 6.32
N THR A 70 29.47 28.15 7.22
CA THR A 70 29.49 27.93 8.67
C THR A 70 28.20 28.41 9.32
N TRP A 71 27.85 27.79 10.45
CA TRP A 71 26.87 28.32 11.38
C TRP A 71 27.41 29.54 12.13
N ASP A 72 26.58 30.13 12.98
CA ASP A 72 26.98 31.23 13.85
C ASP A 72 28.11 30.80 14.81
N THR A 73 28.96 31.76 15.16
CA THR A 73 30.08 31.52 16.07
C THR A 73 29.56 31.15 17.45
N GLN A 74 30.06 30.03 17.99
CA GLN A 74 29.81 29.58 19.35
C GLN A 74 31.03 29.85 20.24
N TYR A 75 30.80 30.19 21.50
CA TYR A 75 31.86 30.43 22.49
C TYR A 75 31.75 29.40 23.61
N LEU A 76 32.79 28.57 23.74
CA LEU A 76 32.90 27.60 24.82
C LEU A 76 33.80 28.16 25.90
N TYR A 77 33.24 28.30 27.11
CA TYR A 77 33.97 28.78 28.27
C TYR A 77 34.56 27.59 29.03
N SER A 78 35.81 27.71 29.44
CA SER A 78 36.39 26.77 30.40
C SER A 78 35.62 26.84 31.73
N SER A 79 35.63 25.74 32.49
CA SER A 79 34.94 25.67 33.79
C SER A 79 35.46 26.67 34.82
N ASP A 80 36.72 27.08 34.70
CA ASP A 80 37.37 28.10 35.52
C ASP A 80 37.28 29.53 34.94
N GLY A 81 36.69 29.68 33.74
CA GLY A 81 36.51 30.96 33.04
C GLY A 81 37.81 31.61 32.52
N VAL A 82 38.94 30.92 32.58
CA VAL A 82 40.25 31.44 32.15
C VAL A 82 40.42 31.40 30.63
N TYR A 83 39.79 30.43 29.97
CA TYR A 83 39.89 30.24 28.53
C TYR A 83 38.52 30.29 27.87
N VAL A 84 38.48 30.92 26.70
CA VAL A 84 37.32 30.92 25.81
C VAL A 84 37.77 30.37 24.47
N MET A 85 37.07 29.35 23.97
CA MET A 85 37.28 28.82 22.63
C MET A 85 36.20 29.36 21.70
N GLU A 86 36.62 30.05 20.65
CA GLU A 86 35.76 30.45 19.54
C GLU A 86 35.64 29.27 18.55
N LEU A 87 34.42 28.76 18.38
CA LEU A 87 34.10 27.70 17.43
C LEU A 87 33.24 28.26 16.31
N LYS A 88 33.61 27.95 15.05
CA LYS A 88 32.77 28.22 13.86
C LYS A 88 32.34 26.89 13.27
N PRO A 89 31.18 26.35 13.68
CA PRO A 89 30.73 25.05 13.23
C PRO A 89 30.46 25.06 11.73
N ILE A 90 30.80 23.98 11.04
CA ILE A 90 30.55 23.85 9.60
C ILE A 90 29.07 23.53 9.41
N LYS A 91 28.42 24.26 8.50
CA LYS A 91 27.02 24.07 8.11
C LYS A 91 26.89 23.22 6.86
N SER A 92 27.62 23.59 5.82
CA SER A 92 27.63 22.84 4.57
C SER A 92 28.99 22.90 3.92
N VAL A 93 29.35 21.83 3.20
CA VAL A 93 30.54 21.79 2.35
C VAL A 93 30.14 21.17 1.02
N THR A 94 30.43 21.88 -0.05
CA THR A 94 30.18 21.46 -1.43
C THR A 94 31.49 21.02 -2.07
N PHE A 95 31.41 19.91 -2.79
CA PHE A 95 32.52 19.28 -3.50
C PHE A 95 32.12 19.08 -4.96
N GLU A 96 33.14 19.09 -5.81
CA GLU A 96 33.08 18.59 -7.17
C GLU A 96 33.81 17.26 -7.23
N ASP A 97 33.17 16.25 -7.81
CA ASP A 97 33.72 14.91 -7.98
C ASP A 97 34.57 14.79 -9.26
N ALA A 98 35.23 13.65 -9.47
CA ALA A 98 36.10 13.45 -10.65
C ALA A 98 35.37 13.55 -12.01
N ASN A 99 34.04 13.47 -12.02
CA ASN A 99 33.18 13.60 -13.19
C ASN A 99 32.52 14.99 -13.29
N ASN A 100 32.94 15.95 -12.48
CA ASN A 100 32.34 17.28 -12.35
C ASN A 100 30.88 17.26 -11.84
N ALA A 101 30.51 16.24 -11.07
CA ALA A 101 29.22 16.19 -10.38
C ALA A 101 29.34 16.83 -8.99
N GLU A 102 28.30 17.56 -8.59
CA GLU A 102 28.22 18.20 -7.28
C GLU A 102 27.87 17.19 -6.19
N ALA A 103 28.67 17.16 -5.12
CA ALA A 103 28.40 16.43 -3.90
C ALA A 103 28.36 17.40 -2.72
N GLN A 104 27.30 17.37 -1.91
CA GLN A 104 27.13 18.27 -0.78
C GLN A 104 27.01 17.49 0.53
N PHE A 105 27.84 17.85 1.51
CA PHE A 105 27.65 17.42 2.90
C PHE A 105 26.96 18.54 3.68
N ARG A 106 25.83 18.22 4.29
CA ARG A 106 25.07 19.13 5.17
C ARG A 106 25.14 18.62 6.59
N TYR A 107 25.59 19.48 7.49
CA TYR A 107 25.68 19.18 8.91
C TYR A 107 24.52 19.85 9.65
N LEU A 108 24.03 19.17 10.67
CA LEU A 108 23.05 19.75 11.58
C LEU A 108 23.70 20.86 12.40
N GLU A 109 22.89 21.82 12.84
CA GLU A 109 23.33 22.82 13.79
C GLU A 109 23.72 22.14 15.11
N PRO A 110 24.88 22.47 15.70
CA PRO A 110 25.28 21.89 16.99
C PRO A 110 24.34 22.38 18.09
N SER A 111 23.81 21.44 18.88
CA SER A 111 23.01 21.74 20.07
C SER A 111 23.89 21.96 21.29
N ASP A 112 23.49 22.91 22.14
CA ASP A 112 24.07 23.16 23.47
C ASP A 112 23.50 22.15 24.49
N ASP A 113 23.87 20.86 24.39
CA ASP A 113 23.55 19.83 25.42
C ASP A 113 24.67 19.67 26.46
#